data_AF-A0A0J1BAT0-F1
#
_entry.id   AF-A0A0J1BAT0-F1
#
_cell.length_a   1.000
_cell.length_b   1.000
_cell.length_c   1.000
_cell.angle_alpha   90.00
_cell.angle_beta   90.00
_cell.angle_gamma   90.00
#
_symmetry.space_group_name_H-M   'P 1'
#
loop_
_entity.id
_entity.type
_entity.pdbx_description
1 polymer ?
#
loop_
_entity_poly.entity_id
_entity_poly.type
_entity_poly.pdbx_seq_one_letter_code
_entity_poly.pdbx_strand_id
1 'polypeptide(L)'
;MIPQATAGFSDDAQVHRTLEHGRTLLGPGWRCVDSFDDINEDAYEDDEEEYVLMDLGTSVDTRTLQTEATYQLIGLDTPIPFLKIGENVFEGRVNPLIGDEVVFDVVRRE
;
A
#
# COMPACT_ATOMS: atom_id res chain seq x y z
N MET A 1 -30.41 -37.86 -5.46
CA MET A 1 -31.42 -36.79 -5.51
C MET A 1 -31.11 -35.85 -4.37
N ILE A 2 -30.40 -34.76 -4.64
CA ILE A 2 -29.93 -33.78 -3.64
C ILE A 2 -30.83 -32.54 -3.79
N PRO A 3 -31.41 -32.00 -2.70
CA PRO A 3 -32.22 -30.80 -2.80
C PRO A 3 -31.32 -29.58 -3.03
N GLN A 4 -31.70 -28.73 -3.99
CA GLN A 4 -31.01 -27.48 -4.26
C GLN A 4 -31.28 -26.47 -3.12
N ALA A 5 -30.20 -25.87 -2.60
CA ALA A 5 -30.28 -24.73 -1.72
C ALA A 5 -30.52 -23.47 -2.55
N THR A 6 -31.69 -22.88 -2.40
CA THR A 6 -32.10 -21.62 -3.03
C THR A 6 -31.26 -20.48 -2.45
N ALA A 7 -30.50 -19.78 -3.29
CA ALA A 7 -29.83 -18.54 -2.94
C ALA A 7 -30.88 -17.45 -2.71
N GLY A 8 -31.26 -17.26 -1.45
CA GLY A 8 -32.07 -16.12 -1.01
C GLY A 8 -31.17 -14.91 -0.82
N PHE A 9 -31.16 -14.01 -1.80
CA PHE A 9 -30.70 -12.63 -1.65
C PHE A 9 -31.54 -11.96 -0.57
N SER A 10 -30.91 -11.64 0.56
CA SER A 10 -31.46 -10.77 1.59
C SER A 10 -30.27 -10.21 2.34
N ASP A 11 -29.84 -8.96 2.04
CA ASP A 11 -29.46 -8.08 3.16
C ASP A 11 -29.28 -6.57 2.94
N ASP A 12 -29.72 -5.97 1.84
CA ASP A 12 -29.63 -4.50 1.72
C ASP A 12 -30.44 -3.76 2.82
N ALA A 13 -31.50 -4.39 3.34
CA ALA A 13 -32.32 -3.85 4.41
C ALA A 13 -31.66 -3.91 5.81
N GLN A 14 -30.71 -4.82 6.06
CA GLN A 14 -29.98 -4.86 7.34
C GLN A 14 -28.84 -3.84 7.38
N VAL A 15 -28.21 -3.57 6.24
CA VAL A 15 -27.13 -2.56 6.13
C VAL A 15 -27.69 -1.17 6.47
N HIS A 16 -28.84 -0.79 5.89
CA HIS A 16 -29.47 0.50 6.17
C HIS A 16 -29.83 0.69 7.66
N ARG A 17 -30.36 -0.34 8.31
CA ARG A 17 -30.78 -0.25 9.73
C ARG A 17 -29.61 -0.06 10.69
N THR A 18 -28.43 -0.55 10.33
CA THR A 18 -27.20 -0.45 11.14
C THR A 18 -26.61 0.96 11.07
N LEU A 19 -26.73 1.63 9.92
CA LEU A 19 -26.26 3.00 9.71
C LEU A 19 -27.09 4.04 10.49
N GLU A 20 -28.42 3.85 10.60
CA GLU A 20 -29.32 4.74 11.35
C GLU A 20 -29.00 4.83 12.85
N HIS A 21 -28.30 3.83 13.41
CA HIS A 21 -27.96 3.75 14.83
C HIS A 21 -26.52 4.22 15.15
N GLY A 22 -25.80 4.79 14.19
CA GLY A 22 -24.46 5.38 14.41
C GLY A 22 -23.38 4.37 14.81
N ARG A 23 -23.61 3.06 14.60
CA ARG A 23 -22.65 2.00 14.87
C ARG A 23 -22.01 1.57 13.57
N THR A 24 -20.86 2.18 13.25
CA THR A 24 -20.04 1.72 12.12
C THR A 24 -19.13 0.57 12.57
N LEU A 25 -18.80 -0.34 11.66
CA LEU A 25 -17.81 -1.41 11.93
C LEU A 25 -16.38 -0.86 12.08
N LEU A 26 -16.16 0.41 11.72
CA LEU A 26 -14.85 1.08 11.75
C LEU A 26 -14.61 1.83 13.06
N GLY A 27 -15.57 1.80 13.99
CA GLY A 27 -15.50 2.52 15.26
C GLY A 27 -16.10 3.93 15.21
N PRO A 28 -16.00 4.71 16.29
CA PRO A 28 -16.50 6.07 16.35
C PRO A 28 -15.70 7.01 15.43
N GLY A 29 -16.36 8.03 14.87
CA GLY A 29 -15.73 9.05 14.03
C GLY A 29 -15.87 8.84 12.51
N TRP A 30 -16.36 7.69 12.08
CA TRP A 30 -16.61 7.41 10.67
C TRP A 30 -18.04 7.77 10.27
N ARG A 31 -18.20 8.42 9.11
CA ARG A 31 -19.50 8.83 8.55
C ARG A 31 -19.64 8.23 7.14
N CYS A 32 -20.73 7.50 6.92
CA CYS A 32 -21.11 7.06 5.58
C CYS A 32 -21.53 8.28 4.75
N VAL A 33 -21.02 8.42 3.53
CA VAL A 33 -21.38 9.49 2.60
C VAL A 33 -22.05 8.87 1.38
N ASP A 34 -23.05 9.56 0.84
CA ASP A 34 -23.86 9.07 -0.30
C ASP A 34 -23.15 9.29 -1.65
N SER A 35 -22.25 10.27 -1.73
CA SER A 35 -21.32 10.44 -2.84
C SER A 35 -20.03 11.14 -2.37
N PHE A 36 -19.01 11.09 -3.23
CA PHE A 36 -17.73 11.78 -3.01
C PHE A 36 -17.66 13.12 -3.75
N ASP A 37 -18.78 13.61 -4.31
CA ASP A 37 -18.80 14.81 -5.16
C ASP A 37 -18.50 16.11 -4.38
N ASP A 38 -18.67 16.09 -3.06
CA ASP A 38 -18.33 17.20 -2.16
C ASP A 38 -16.86 17.17 -1.69
N ILE A 39 -16.08 16.17 -2.13
CA ILE A 39 -14.64 16.11 -1.88
C ILE A 39 -13.97 17.06 -2.86
N ASN A 40 -13.34 18.12 -2.35
CA ASN A 40 -12.55 19.05 -3.14
C ASN A 40 -11.32 18.32 -3.73
N GLU A 41 -11.38 17.91 -4.99
CA GLU A 41 -10.27 17.25 -5.70
C GLU A 41 -8.99 18.12 -5.66
N ASP A 42 -9.11 19.44 -5.65
CA ASP A 42 -7.98 20.38 -5.57
C ASP A 42 -7.20 20.29 -4.23
N ALA A 43 -7.74 19.61 -3.20
CA ALA A 43 -7.06 19.40 -1.93
C ALA A 43 -6.14 18.17 -1.91
N TYR A 44 -6.15 17.37 -2.99
CA TYR A 44 -5.33 16.15 -3.14
C TYR A 44 -4.17 16.36 -4.13
N GLU A 45 -3.86 17.61 -4.51
CA GLU A 45 -2.80 17.91 -5.49
C GLU A 45 -1.37 17.84 -4.92
N ASP A 46 -1.20 17.66 -3.60
CA ASP A 46 0.10 17.39 -2.96
C ASP A 46 0.26 15.88 -2.73
N ASP A 47 0.61 15.16 -3.79
CA ASP A 47 1.19 13.82 -3.65
C ASP A 47 2.59 13.98 -3.02
N GLU A 48 2.67 13.81 -1.70
CA GLU A 48 3.95 13.85 -0.97
C GLU A 48 4.78 12.60 -1.33
N GLU A 49 5.77 12.77 -2.20
CA GLU A 49 6.71 11.71 -2.56
C GLU A 49 7.83 11.57 -1.53
N GLU A 50 7.94 10.41 -0.90
CA GLU A 50 9.05 10.07 -0.01
C GLU A 50 10.08 9.17 -0.72
N TYR A 51 11.34 9.61 -0.74
CA TYR A 51 12.45 8.84 -1.30
C TYR A 51 13.15 8.06 -0.19
N VAL A 52 13.12 6.73 -0.28
CA VAL A 52 13.80 5.82 0.66
C VAL A 52 14.96 5.13 -0.03
N LEU A 53 16.09 5.06 0.67
CA LEU A 53 17.27 4.36 0.19
C LEU A 53 17.37 2.99 0.84
N MET A 54 17.62 1.99 -0.01
CA MET A 54 17.69 0.59 0.40
C MET A 54 19.09 0.04 0.15
N ASP A 55 19.75 -0.36 1.25
CA ASP A 55 21.01 -1.06 1.19
C ASP A 55 20.76 -2.58 1.08
N LEU A 56 21.16 -3.17 -0.06
CA LEU A 56 21.05 -4.61 -0.33
C LEU A 56 22.31 -5.40 0.07
N GLY A 57 23.31 -4.72 0.63
CA GLY A 57 24.59 -5.30 1.03
C GLY A 57 25.30 -6.01 -0.13
N THR A 58 26.01 -7.09 0.20
CA THR A 58 26.74 -7.92 -0.79
C THR A 58 25.94 -9.11 -1.32
N SER A 59 24.72 -9.31 -0.82
CA SER A 59 23.87 -10.46 -1.15
C SER A 59 23.20 -10.36 -2.52
N VAL A 60 23.11 -9.16 -3.08
CA VAL A 60 22.51 -8.90 -4.39
C VAL A 60 23.58 -8.35 -5.32
N ASP A 61 23.83 -9.03 -6.43
CA ASP A 61 24.72 -8.51 -7.47
C ASP A 61 23.95 -7.59 -8.45
N THR A 62 24.67 -6.67 -9.08
CA THR A 62 24.09 -5.74 -10.06
C THR A 62 23.50 -6.45 -11.27
N ARG A 63 24.00 -7.66 -11.59
CA ARG A 63 23.47 -8.47 -12.68
C ARG A 63 22.07 -8.99 -12.36
N THR A 64 21.80 -9.38 -11.13
CA THR A 64 20.51 -9.86 -10.64
C THR A 64 19.49 -8.73 -10.73
N LEU A 65 19.87 -7.52 -10.31
CA LEU A 65 19.03 -6.32 -10.44
C LEU A 65 18.73 -5.94 -11.90
N GLN A 66 19.68 -6.18 -12.82
CA GLN A 66 19.49 -5.90 -14.24
C GLN A 66 18.71 -6.99 -14.99
N THR A 67 18.73 -8.23 -14.49
CA THR A 67 18.09 -9.38 -15.16
C THR A 67 16.66 -9.61 -14.65
N GLU A 68 16.41 -9.35 -13.37
CA GLU A 68 15.10 -9.49 -12.75
C GLU A 68 14.31 -8.18 -12.89
N ALA A 69 13.38 -8.13 -13.84
CA ALA A 69 12.61 -6.92 -14.17
C ALA A 69 11.50 -6.58 -13.15
N THR A 70 11.30 -7.40 -12.12
CA THR A 70 10.19 -7.26 -11.17
C THR A 70 10.65 -7.45 -9.74
N TYR A 71 10.23 -6.54 -8.86
CA TYR A 71 10.40 -6.65 -7.43
C TYR A 71 9.04 -6.52 -6.74
N GLN A 72 8.94 -7.06 -5.53
CA GLN A 72 7.80 -6.86 -4.64
C GLN A 72 8.33 -6.33 -3.31
N LEU A 73 7.73 -5.26 -2.81
CA LEU A 73 8.09 -4.63 -1.56
C LEU A 73 6.83 -4.51 -0.70
N ILE A 74 6.89 -5.04 0.52
CA ILE A 74 5.77 -5.02 1.46
C ILE A 74 6.24 -4.55 2.84
N GLY A 75 5.31 -3.99 3.62
CA GLY A 75 5.57 -3.63 5.02
C GLY A 75 6.48 -2.41 5.19
N LEU A 76 6.48 -1.45 4.25
CA LEU A 76 7.19 -0.18 4.40
C LEU A 76 6.67 0.66 5.57
N ASP A 77 5.42 0.46 5.96
CA ASP A 77 4.78 1.02 7.15
C ASP A 77 5.20 0.32 8.46
N THR A 78 6.01 -0.74 8.36
CA THR A 78 6.46 -1.54 9.51
C THR A 78 7.97 -1.40 9.73
N PRO A 79 8.48 -1.66 10.95
CA PRO A 79 9.91 -1.66 11.20
C PRO A 79 10.70 -2.76 10.44
N ILE A 80 10.00 -3.74 9.86
CA ILE A 80 10.56 -4.96 9.26
C ILE A 80 9.95 -5.16 7.85
N PRO A 81 10.39 -4.38 6.85
CA PRO A 81 9.92 -4.54 5.47
C PRO A 81 10.46 -5.83 4.85
N PHE A 82 9.76 -6.37 3.86
CA PHE A 82 10.24 -7.51 3.07
C PHE A 82 10.36 -7.13 1.60
N LEU A 83 11.48 -7.49 1.00
CA LEU A 83 11.77 -7.31 -0.42
C LEU A 83 11.88 -8.68 -1.09
N LYS A 84 11.22 -8.85 -2.23
CA LYS A 84 11.41 -10.01 -3.09
C LYS A 84 11.94 -9.57 -4.46
N ILE A 85 13.04 -10.18 -4.89
CA ILE A 85 13.63 -10.00 -6.22
C ILE A 85 13.86 -11.40 -6.81
N GLY A 86 13.13 -11.71 -7.90
CA GLY A 86 13.13 -13.07 -8.47
C GLY A 86 12.65 -14.11 -7.45
N GLU A 87 13.49 -15.11 -7.19
CA GLU A 87 13.24 -16.16 -6.18
C GLU A 87 13.76 -15.79 -4.77
N ASN A 88 14.51 -14.70 -4.64
CA ASN A 88 15.13 -14.31 -3.37
C ASN A 88 14.19 -13.41 -2.56
N VAL A 89 14.10 -13.69 -1.25
CA VAL A 89 13.33 -12.90 -0.28
C VAL A 89 14.27 -12.39 0.80
N PHE A 90 14.20 -11.10 1.06
CA PHE A 90 15.02 -10.37 2.01
C PHE A 90 14.15 -9.77 3.10
N GLU A 91 14.55 -9.96 4.35
CA GLU A 91 14.03 -9.23 5.50
C GLU A 91 14.87 -7.98 5.71
N GLY A 92 14.21 -6.82 5.69
CA GLY A 92 14.84 -5.53 5.89
C GLY A 92 14.66 -5.00 7.32
N ARG A 93 15.32 -3.88 7.60
CA ARG A 93 15.16 -3.13 8.83
C ARG A 93 15.26 -1.64 8.53
N VAL A 94 14.31 -0.86 9.04
CA VAL A 94 14.38 0.60 8.95
C VAL A 94 15.46 1.12 9.91
N ASN A 95 16.47 1.81 9.36
CA ASN A 95 17.54 2.43 10.14
C ASN A 95 17.55 3.95 9.84
N PRO A 96 17.29 4.82 10.82
CA PRO A 96 17.35 6.26 10.61
C PRO A 96 18.80 6.70 10.35
N LEU A 97 19.00 7.50 9.30
CA LEU A 97 20.29 8.10 8.96
C LEU A 97 20.59 9.28 9.91
N ILE A 98 21.87 9.45 10.28
CA ILE A 98 22.35 10.67 10.92
C ILE A 98 22.81 11.64 9.82
N GLY A 99 22.05 12.71 9.59
CA GLY A 99 22.29 13.66 8.51
C GLY A 99 21.45 13.35 7.27
N ASP A 100 21.85 13.93 6.14
CA ASP A 100 21.10 13.85 4.88
C ASP A 100 21.89 13.10 3.82
N GLU A 101 21.19 12.38 2.95
CA GLU A 101 21.77 11.73 1.77
C GLU A 101 21.32 12.46 0.50
N VAL A 102 22.27 12.72 -0.40
CA VAL A 102 22.02 13.47 -1.64
C VAL A 102 22.29 12.58 -2.83
N VAL A 103 21.24 12.25 -3.57
CA VAL A 103 21.32 11.44 -4.79
C VAL A 103 21.35 12.37 -6.00
N PHE A 104 22.36 12.22 -6.85
CA PHE A 104 22.48 12.95 -8.10
C PHE A 104 22.13 12.05 -9.27
N ASP A 105 21.21 12.49 -10.13
CA ASP A 105 20.98 11.82 -11.40
C ASP A 105 22.02 12.26 -12.45
N VAL A 106 22.40 11.34 -13.33
CA VAL A 106 23.38 11.60 -14.40
C VAL A 106 22.63 11.93 -15.68
N VAL A 107 22.40 13.23 -15.90
CA VAL A 107 21.87 13.69 -17.19
C VAL A 107 23.00 13.66 -18.23
N ARG A 108 23.02 12.66 -19.10
CA ARG A 108 23.86 12.66 -20.30
C ARG A 108 23.30 13.67 -21.31
N ARG A 109 24.05 14.73 -21.59
CA ARG A 109 23.79 15.59 -22.75
C ARG A 109 24.37 14.92 -23.99
N GLU A 110 23.53 14.78 -25.01
CA GLU A 110 23.91 14.33 -26.37
C GLU A 110 24.83 15.32 -27.08
#